data_AF-A0A967I159-F1
#
_entry.id   AF-A0A967I159-F1
#
_cell.length_a   1.000
_cell.length_b   1.000
_cell.length_c   1.000
_cell.angle_alpha   90.00
_cell.angle_beta   90.00
_cell.angle_gamma   90.00
#
_symmetry.space_group_name_H-M   'P 1'
#
loop_
_entity.id
_entity.type
_entity.pdbx_description
1 polymer ?
#
loop_
_entity_poly.entity_id
_entity_poly.type
_entity_poly.pdbx_seq_one_letter_code
_entity_poly.pdbx_strand_id
1 'polypeptide(L)'
;MKSYQCSNRRFAFLVFLAVAALLLSSLSGCAGPRKVYSTVDELNAQGKFNLARNYVEEHAKDYGKRNRLLYLLDRGMFAFATGEFREAIAAFTEAEELMTELYTISLSQEATTFVINDNAAPYRGEDFESVMVNIFLALSYANLSEIDEALVEARKVDSKLTAINLQYAENEQNAYREDPFVRLLMGVLYEMGGTTTDINDAYISYSKALQGY
;
A
#
# COMPACT_ATOMS: atom_id res chain seq x y z
N MET A 1 54.41 11.24 -45.71
CA MET A 1 53.46 12.02 -44.88
C MET A 1 52.00 11.55 -44.96
N LYS A 2 51.69 10.29 -45.33
CA LYS A 2 50.30 9.76 -45.45
C LYS A 2 49.87 8.81 -44.31
N SER A 3 50.77 8.42 -43.41
CA SER A 3 50.50 7.42 -42.36
C SER A 3 49.81 7.97 -41.11
N TYR A 4 49.89 9.28 -40.84
CA TYR A 4 49.30 9.90 -39.64
C TYR A 4 47.77 10.15 -39.74
N GLN A 5 47.22 10.32 -40.95
CA GLN A 5 45.80 10.63 -41.13
C GLN A 5 44.86 9.42 -40.94
N CYS A 6 45.38 8.19 -41.01
CA CYS A 6 44.58 6.97 -40.91
C CYS A 6 44.29 6.57 -39.44
N SER A 7 45.18 6.92 -38.50
CA SER A 7 45.02 6.61 -37.07
C SER A 7 43.92 7.45 -36.41
N ASN A 8 43.88 8.76 -36.71
CA ASN A 8 42.90 9.68 -36.11
C ASN A 8 41.45 9.39 -36.52
N ARG A 9 41.20 8.93 -37.75
CA ARG A 9 39.83 8.55 -38.17
C ARG A 9 39.35 7.29 -37.49
N ARG A 10 40.22 6.32 -37.23
CA ARG A 10 39.88 5.10 -36.48
C ARG A 10 39.64 5.39 -35.00
N PHE A 11 40.45 6.25 -34.40
CA PHE A 11 40.28 6.67 -33.01
C PHE A 11 38.99 7.48 -32.80
N ALA A 12 38.71 8.45 -33.68
CA ALA A 12 37.46 9.22 -33.64
C ALA A 12 36.21 8.34 -33.85
N PHE A 13 36.31 7.32 -34.71
CA PHE A 13 35.21 6.37 -34.93
C PHE A 13 34.97 5.45 -33.72
N LEU A 14 36.03 5.03 -33.03
CA LEU A 14 35.93 4.24 -31.79
C LEU A 14 35.36 5.07 -30.63
N VAL A 15 35.77 6.34 -30.50
CA VAL A 15 35.20 7.26 -29.50
C VAL A 15 33.73 7.54 -29.80
N PHE A 16 33.35 7.73 -31.07
CA PHE A 16 31.96 7.91 -31.46
C PHE A 16 31.11 6.66 -31.17
N LEU A 17 31.62 5.46 -31.45
CA LEU A 17 30.97 4.19 -31.09
C LEU A 17 30.84 4.02 -29.57
N ALA A 18 31.85 4.41 -28.79
CA ALA A 18 31.81 4.34 -27.33
C ALA A 18 30.81 5.33 -26.73
N VAL A 19 30.74 6.56 -27.24
CA VAL A 19 29.76 7.57 -26.81
C VAL A 19 28.35 7.20 -27.24
N ALA A 20 28.17 6.65 -28.45
CA ALA A 20 26.89 6.12 -28.90
C ALA A 20 26.45 4.93 -28.05
N ALA A 21 27.35 4.01 -27.71
CA ALA A 21 27.05 2.88 -26.82
C ALA A 21 26.70 3.34 -25.39
N LEU A 22 27.35 4.39 -24.89
CA LEU A 22 27.06 5.00 -23.57
C LEU A 22 25.72 5.78 -23.56
N LEU A 23 25.33 6.37 -24.69
CA LEU A 23 24.03 7.02 -24.90
C LEU A 23 22.89 6.02 -25.15
N LEU A 24 23.18 4.87 -25.75
CA LEU A 24 22.19 3.79 -25.89
C LEU A 24 21.94 3.06 -24.57
N SER A 25 22.95 2.94 -23.70
CA SER A 25 22.78 2.30 -22.40
C SER A 25 22.03 3.15 -21.37
N SER A 26 21.90 4.46 -21.57
CA SER A 26 21.07 5.35 -20.74
C SER A 26 19.57 5.35 -21.11
N LEU A 27 19.19 4.73 -22.23
CA LEU A 27 17.78 4.49 -22.62
C LEU A 27 17.19 3.21 -22.01
N SER A 28 18.00 2.40 -21.33
CA SER A 28 17.55 1.27 -20.51
C SER A 28 16.96 1.76 -19.19
N GLY A 29 15.97 2.64 -19.25
CA GLY A 29 15.18 3.00 -18.07
C GLY A 29 14.46 1.75 -17.56
N CYS A 30 14.61 1.46 -16.27
CA CYS A 30 13.93 0.35 -15.61
C CYS A 30 12.42 0.41 -15.91
N ALA A 31 11.93 -0.54 -16.70
CA ALA A 31 10.52 -0.88 -16.74
C ALA A 31 10.16 -1.49 -15.38
N GLY A 32 9.97 -0.64 -14.38
CA GLY A 32 9.37 -1.03 -13.10
C GLY A 32 7.87 -1.28 -13.25
N PRO A 33 7.13 -1.50 -12.15
CA PRO A 33 5.70 -1.81 -12.14
C PRO A 33 4.78 -0.72 -12.71
N ARG A 34 5.34 0.34 -13.29
CA ARG A 34 4.62 1.47 -13.93
C ARG A 34 3.59 1.02 -14.97
N LYS A 35 3.84 -0.09 -15.69
CA LYS A 35 2.90 -0.67 -16.66
C LYS A 35 1.73 -1.41 -15.99
N VAL A 36 1.97 -2.01 -14.82
CA VAL A 36 0.91 -2.68 -14.06
C VAL A 36 -0.08 -1.62 -13.57
N TYR A 37 0.40 -0.61 -12.85
CA TYR A 37 -0.45 0.45 -12.30
C TYR A 37 -1.25 1.19 -13.37
N SER A 38 -0.62 1.61 -14.47
CA SER A 38 -1.36 2.33 -15.52
C SER A 38 -2.55 1.54 -16.07
N THR A 39 -2.41 0.21 -16.16
CA THR A 39 -3.47 -0.67 -16.68
C THR A 39 -4.54 -0.91 -15.62
N VAL A 40 -4.11 -1.18 -14.38
CA VAL A 40 -5.00 -1.39 -13.23
C VAL A 40 -5.84 -0.14 -12.96
N ASP A 41 -5.22 1.04 -12.98
CA ASP A 41 -5.90 2.34 -12.79
C ASP A 41 -6.94 2.60 -13.89
N GLU A 42 -6.59 2.31 -15.15
CA GLU A 42 -7.53 2.44 -16.27
C GLU A 42 -8.73 1.50 -16.12
N LEU A 43 -8.49 0.23 -15.77
CA LEU A 43 -9.56 -0.74 -15.56
C LEU A 43 -10.44 -0.35 -14.36
N ASN A 44 -9.83 0.13 -13.28
CA ASN A 44 -10.50 0.62 -12.09
C ASN A 44 -11.39 1.83 -12.39
N ALA A 45 -10.87 2.83 -13.11
CA ALA A 45 -11.62 4.02 -13.53
C ALA A 45 -12.83 3.68 -14.43
N GLN A 46 -12.77 2.57 -15.15
CA GLN A 46 -13.86 2.06 -15.98
C GLN A 46 -14.83 1.13 -15.22
N GLY A 47 -14.62 0.90 -13.92
CA GLY A 47 -15.41 -0.02 -13.10
C GLY A 47 -15.24 -1.50 -13.48
N LYS A 48 -14.18 -1.84 -14.21
CA LYS A 48 -13.91 -3.20 -14.70
C LYS A 48 -13.15 -4.03 -13.66
N PHE A 49 -13.69 -4.12 -12.45
CA PHE A 49 -13.01 -4.72 -11.29
C PHE A 49 -12.60 -6.18 -11.49
N ASN A 50 -13.43 -6.99 -12.16
CA ASN A 50 -13.07 -8.38 -12.49
C ASN A 50 -11.84 -8.46 -13.42
N LEU A 51 -11.73 -7.55 -14.40
CA LEU A 51 -10.56 -7.52 -15.27
C LEU A 51 -9.33 -6.99 -14.54
N ALA A 52 -9.49 -5.98 -13.68
CA ALA A 52 -8.42 -5.47 -12.85
C ALA A 52 -7.87 -6.55 -11.91
N ARG A 53 -8.76 -7.31 -11.24
CA ARG A 53 -8.41 -8.46 -10.40
C ARG A 53 -7.54 -9.47 -11.16
N ASN A 54 -8.05 -9.96 -12.30
CA ASN A 54 -7.32 -10.95 -13.11
C ASN A 54 -5.97 -10.41 -13.56
N TYR A 55 -5.91 -9.14 -13.96
CA TYR A 55 -4.68 -8.51 -14.39
C TYR A 55 -3.65 -8.41 -13.25
N VAL A 56 -4.06 -8.02 -12.04
CA VAL A 56 -3.20 -7.99 -10.84
C VAL A 56 -2.65 -9.38 -10.52
N GLU A 57 -3.49 -10.43 -10.58
CA GLU A 57 -3.08 -11.80 -10.30
C GLU A 57 -2.10 -12.34 -11.35
N GLU A 58 -2.38 -12.14 -12.65
CA GLU A 58 -1.51 -12.55 -13.75
C GLU A 58 -0.13 -11.88 -13.68
N HIS A 59 -0.09 -10.63 -13.22
CA HIS A 59 1.13 -9.82 -13.15
C HIS A 59 1.70 -9.71 -11.73
N ALA A 60 1.35 -10.62 -10.82
CA ALA A 60 1.82 -10.61 -9.43
C ALA A 60 3.36 -10.54 -9.31
N LYS A 61 4.09 -11.15 -10.25
CA LYS A 61 5.56 -11.14 -10.29
C LYS A 61 6.14 -9.77 -10.63
N ASP A 62 5.39 -8.94 -11.36
CA ASP A 62 5.86 -7.66 -11.89
C ASP A 62 5.88 -6.57 -10.80
N TYR A 63 5.15 -6.75 -9.70
CA TYR A 63 5.29 -5.92 -8.48
C TYR A 63 6.70 -6.05 -7.89
N GLY A 64 7.30 -7.24 -7.99
CA GLY A 64 8.57 -7.58 -7.37
C GLY A 64 8.49 -7.66 -5.84
N LYS A 65 9.57 -8.14 -5.21
CA LYS A 65 9.61 -8.36 -3.75
C LYS A 65 9.39 -7.08 -2.93
N ARG A 66 9.84 -5.92 -3.45
CA ARG A 66 9.76 -4.63 -2.75
C ARG A 66 8.33 -4.10 -2.62
N ASN A 67 7.46 -4.42 -3.57
CA ASN A 67 6.07 -3.96 -3.58
C ASN A 67 5.11 -5.09 -3.24
N ARG A 68 5.54 -6.08 -2.45
CA ARG A 68 4.69 -7.19 -2.03
C ARG A 68 3.47 -6.69 -1.28
N LEU A 69 3.64 -5.69 -0.41
CA LEU A 69 2.52 -5.09 0.31
C LEU A 69 1.50 -4.48 -0.66
N LEU A 70 1.95 -3.67 -1.61
CA LEU A 70 1.08 -3.03 -2.58
C LEU A 70 0.30 -4.04 -3.44
N TYR A 71 0.95 -5.15 -3.83
CA TYR A 71 0.26 -6.28 -4.47
C TYR A 71 -0.88 -6.84 -3.60
N LEU A 72 -0.65 -7.01 -2.30
CA LEU A 72 -1.67 -7.55 -1.38
C LEU A 72 -2.83 -6.57 -1.20
N LEU A 73 -2.55 -5.27 -1.12
CA LEU A 73 -3.56 -4.22 -1.07
C LEU A 73 -4.43 -4.21 -2.32
N ASP A 74 -3.83 -4.23 -3.51
CA ASP A 74 -4.57 -4.28 -4.79
C ASP A 74 -5.40 -5.56 -4.89
N ARG A 75 -4.83 -6.71 -4.54
CA ARG A 75 -5.52 -8.00 -4.54
C ARG A 75 -6.74 -7.98 -3.61
N GLY A 76 -6.57 -7.50 -2.38
CA GLY A 76 -7.65 -7.39 -1.40
C GLY A 76 -8.75 -6.45 -1.87
N MET A 77 -8.37 -5.28 -2.39
CA MET A 77 -9.31 -4.26 -2.86
C MET A 77 -10.15 -4.75 -4.03
N PHE A 78 -9.54 -5.38 -5.04
CA PHE A 78 -10.31 -5.91 -6.17
C PHE A 78 -11.14 -7.14 -5.80
N ALA A 79 -10.65 -8.02 -4.91
CA ALA A 79 -11.46 -9.11 -4.39
C ALA A 79 -12.71 -8.58 -3.67
N PHE A 80 -12.55 -7.59 -2.79
CA PHE A 80 -13.66 -6.92 -2.11
C PHE A 80 -14.64 -6.29 -3.11
N ALA A 81 -14.12 -5.54 -4.09
CA ALA A 81 -14.93 -4.88 -5.11
C ALA A 81 -15.73 -5.85 -5.99
N THR A 82 -15.28 -7.10 -6.12
CA THR A 82 -15.98 -8.16 -6.85
C THR A 82 -16.87 -9.04 -5.98
N GLY A 83 -16.99 -8.76 -4.67
CA GLY A 83 -17.81 -9.52 -3.72
C GLY A 83 -17.16 -10.80 -3.19
N GLU A 84 -15.85 -10.94 -3.36
CA GLU A 84 -15.10 -12.15 -3.08
C GLU A 84 -14.42 -11.98 -1.71
N PHE A 85 -15.28 -11.94 -0.70
CA PHE A 85 -14.93 -11.44 0.62
C PHE A 85 -13.92 -12.35 1.36
N ARG A 86 -13.92 -13.66 1.10
CA ARG A 86 -12.95 -14.58 1.72
C ARG A 86 -11.54 -14.35 1.17
N GLU A 87 -11.44 -14.09 -0.13
CA GLU A 87 -10.21 -13.74 -0.81
C GLU A 87 -9.71 -12.36 -0.38
N ALA A 88 -10.63 -11.40 -0.20
CA ALA A 88 -10.32 -10.10 0.36
C ALA A 88 -9.74 -10.23 1.78
N ILE A 89 -10.41 -11.00 2.66
CA ILE A 89 -9.92 -11.28 4.02
C ILE A 89 -8.51 -11.87 3.97
N ALA A 90 -8.28 -12.93 3.18
CA ALA A 90 -6.97 -13.55 3.09
C ALA A 90 -5.87 -12.57 2.63
N ALA A 91 -6.15 -11.72 1.64
CA ALA A 91 -5.19 -10.73 1.15
C ALA A 91 -4.92 -9.61 2.17
N PHE A 92 -5.95 -9.10 2.83
CA PHE A 92 -5.82 -8.02 3.81
C PHE A 92 -5.19 -8.49 5.13
N THR A 93 -5.45 -9.72 5.58
CA THR A 93 -4.75 -10.30 6.73
C THR A 93 -3.26 -10.45 6.44
N GLU A 94 -2.88 -10.96 5.26
CA GLU A 94 -1.47 -11.04 4.86
C GLU A 94 -0.83 -9.65 4.75
N ALA A 95 -1.58 -8.64 4.28
CA ALA A 95 -1.12 -7.26 4.23
C ALA A 95 -0.88 -6.68 5.64
N GLU A 96 -1.79 -6.91 6.59
CA GLU A 96 -1.65 -6.47 7.99
C GLU A 96 -0.41 -7.07 8.65
N GLU A 97 -0.16 -8.37 8.45
CA GLU A 97 1.02 -9.06 8.97
C GLU A 97 2.31 -8.46 8.38
N LEU A 98 2.34 -8.25 7.07
CA LEU A 98 3.50 -7.67 6.39
C LEU A 98 3.76 -6.21 6.79
N MET A 99 2.72 -5.40 6.97
CA MET A 99 2.84 -4.03 7.51
C MET A 99 3.51 -4.03 8.89
N THR A 100 3.11 -4.95 9.76
CA THR A 100 3.68 -5.10 11.10
C THR A 100 5.17 -5.48 11.05
N GLU A 101 5.53 -6.41 10.16
CA GLU A 101 6.92 -6.82 9.94
C GLU A 101 7.76 -5.63 9.44
N LEU A 102 7.31 -4.95 8.39
CA LEU A 102 8.03 -3.83 7.79
C LEU A 102 8.20 -2.65 8.75
N TYR A 103 7.20 -2.39 9.59
CA TYR A 103 7.29 -1.39 10.66
C TYR A 103 8.34 -1.75 11.70
N THR A 104 8.34 -3.01 12.17
CA THR A 104 9.34 -3.51 13.15
C THR A 104 10.76 -3.44 12.59
N ILE A 105 10.93 -3.78 11.32
CA ILE A 105 12.22 -3.65 10.62
C ILE A 105 12.63 -2.17 10.55
N SER A 106 11.73 -1.26 10.21
CA SER A 106 12.03 0.18 10.16
C SER A 106 12.57 0.70 11.49
N LEU A 107 11.90 0.41 12.61
CA LEU A 107 12.34 0.84 13.94
C LEU A 107 13.70 0.25 14.34
N SER A 108 13.94 -1.02 14.01
CA SER A 108 15.23 -1.68 14.32
C SER A 108 16.38 -1.18 13.43
N GLN A 109 16.09 -0.85 12.17
CA GLN A 109 17.06 -0.25 11.26
C GLN A 109 17.39 1.18 11.65
N GLU A 110 16.42 1.95 12.14
CA GLU A 110 16.63 3.32 12.63
C GLU A 110 17.68 3.37 13.77
N ALA A 111 17.69 2.35 14.64
CA ALA A 111 18.72 2.13 15.66
C ALA A 111 20.09 1.69 15.11
N THR A 112 20.17 1.30 13.83
CA THR A 112 21.35 0.75 13.14
C THR A 112 21.84 1.65 11.97
N THR A 113 21.17 2.77 11.67
CA THR A 113 21.34 3.53 10.41
C THR A 113 22.59 4.41 10.34
N PHE A 114 23.69 3.77 9.95
CA PHE A 114 24.75 4.47 9.20
C PHE A 114 25.00 3.89 7.80
N VAL A 115 24.29 2.83 7.35
CA VAL A 115 24.81 2.01 6.22
C VAL A 115 23.81 1.62 5.10
N ILE A 116 22.50 1.89 5.16
CA ILE A 116 21.59 1.42 4.09
C ILE A 116 21.05 2.58 3.25
N ASN A 117 21.21 2.46 1.93
CA ASN A 117 20.67 3.38 0.92
C ASN A 117 19.13 3.28 0.89
N ASP A 118 18.45 4.36 1.29
CA ASP A 118 16.98 4.47 1.39
C ASP A 118 16.24 4.09 0.09
N ASN A 119 16.85 4.25 -1.08
CA ASN A 119 16.22 3.96 -2.38
C ASN A 119 16.03 2.44 -2.67
N ALA A 120 16.37 1.56 -1.74
CA ALA A 120 16.23 0.11 -1.89
C ALA A 120 15.19 -0.53 -0.95
N ALA A 121 14.57 0.26 -0.06
CA ALA A 121 13.65 -0.25 0.96
C ALA A 121 12.35 -0.84 0.34
N PRO A 122 11.74 -1.86 0.99
CA PRO A 122 10.39 -2.30 0.64
C PRO A 122 9.36 -1.20 0.89
N TYR A 123 8.28 -1.20 0.09
CA TYR A 123 7.11 -0.35 0.32
C TYR A 123 6.39 -0.82 1.59
N ARG A 124 6.33 0.04 2.60
CA ARG A 124 5.76 -0.26 3.93
C ARG A 124 4.31 0.18 4.13
N GLY A 125 3.77 0.90 3.16
CA GLY A 125 2.44 1.49 3.24
C GLY A 125 2.42 2.80 4.01
N GLU A 126 1.36 3.56 3.81
CA GLU A 126 1.09 4.82 4.52
C GLU A 126 0.19 4.57 5.75
N ASP A 127 0.19 5.51 6.70
CA ASP A 127 -0.61 5.41 7.94
C ASP A 127 -2.09 5.11 7.65
N PHE A 128 -2.67 5.81 6.67
CA PHE A 128 -4.07 5.63 6.28
C PHE A 128 -4.32 4.26 5.64
N GLU A 129 -3.37 3.70 4.91
CA GLU A 129 -3.52 2.36 4.30
C GLU A 129 -3.59 1.28 5.39
N SER A 130 -2.83 1.46 6.48
CA SER A 130 -2.86 0.53 7.61
C SER A 130 -4.23 0.47 8.30
N VAL A 131 -4.92 1.61 8.39
CA VAL A 131 -6.29 1.72 8.90
C VAL A 131 -7.29 1.17 7.90
N MET A 132 -7.10 1.50 6.61
CA MET A 132 -7.92 1.01 5.50
C MET A 132 -7.98 -0.52 5.44
N VAL A 133 -6.86 -1.21 5.71
CA VAL A 133 -6.81 -2.68 5.78
C VAL A 133 -7.85 -3.24 6.76
N ASN A 134 -7.95 -2.73 7.99
CA ASN A 134 -8.93 -3.23 8.96
C ASN A 134 -10.36 -2.80 8.62
N ILE A 135 -10.54 -1.65 7.97
CA ILE A 135 -11.86 -1.26 7.47
C ILE A 135 -12.36 -2.30 6.47
N PHE A 136 -11.54 -2.68 5.49
CA PHE A 136 -11.96 -3.68 4.51
C PHE A 136 -12.05 -5.09 5.09
N LEU A 137 -11.22 -5.46 6.08
CA LEU A 137 -11.42 -6.70 6.82
C LEU A 137 -12.78 -6.70 7.53
N ALA A 138 -13.09 -5.64 8.29
CA ALA A 138 -14.35 -5.52 9.01
C ALA A 138 -15.56 -5.57 8.07
N LEU A 139 -15.50 -4.83 6.96
CA LEU A 139 -16.56 -4.86 5.94
C LEU A 139 -16.69 -6.23 5.27
N SER A 140 -15.58 -6.92 5.01
CA SER A 140 -15.60 -8.26 4.39
C SER A 140 -16.26 -9.27 5.32
N TYR A 141 -15.89 -9.27 6.61
CA TYR A 141 -16.53 -10.10 7.63
C TYR A 141 -18.02 -9.78 7.79
N ALA A 142 -18.37 -8.49 7.84
CA ALA A 142 -19.77 -8.05 7.92
C ALA A 142 -20.59 -8.53 6.71
N ASN A 143 -20.04 -8.49 5.49
CA ASN A 143 -20.72 -9.01 4.30
C ASN A 143 -20.92 -10.54 4.32
N LEU A 144 -20.10 -11.26 5.10
CA LEU A 144 -20.25 -12.70 5.34
C LEU A 144 -21.14 -13.02 6.56
N SER A 145 -21.73 -12.01 7.20
CA SER A 145 -22.47 -12.13 8.47
C SER A 145 -21.61 -12.65 9.64
N GLU A 146 -20.29 -12.55 9.53
CA GLU A 146 -19.29 -12.87 10.55
C GLU A 146 -19.09 -11.62 11.44
N ILE A 147 -20.13 -11.25 12.21
CA ILE A 147 -20.20 -9.95 12.90
C ILE A 147 -19.15 -9.83 14.02
N ASP A 148 -18.91 -10.88 14.79
CA ASP A 148 -17.95 -10.84 15.89
C ASP A 148 -16.54 -10.53 15.37
N GLU A 149 -16.15 -11.13 14.24
CA GLU A 149 -14.91 -10.86 13.53
C GLU A 149 -14.86 -9.43 13.00
N ALA A 150 -15.96 -8.93 12.43
CA ALA A 150 -16.04 -7.54 11.98
C ALA A 150 -15.79 -6.54 13.12
N LEU A 151 -16.33 -6.81 14.31
CA LEU A 151 -16.13 -5.97 15.49
C LEU A 151 -14.71 -6.04 16.05
N VAL A 152 -14.01 -7.17 15.90
CA VAL A 152 -12.58 -7.26 16.25
C VAL A 152 -11.76 -6.30 15.37
N GLU A 153 -12.01 -6.33 14.07
CA GLU A 153 -11.31 -5.48 13.11
C GLU A 153 -11.65 -4.00 13.31
N ALA A 154 -12.90 -3.67 13.66
CA ALA A 154 -13.30 -2.32 14.03
C ALA A 154 -12.54 -1.79 15.26
N ARG A 155 -12.29 -2.63 16.26
CA ARG A 155 -11.51 -2.25 17.46
C ARG A 155 -10.01 -2.10 17.16
N LYS A 156 -9.49 -2.85 16.19
CA LYS A 156 -8.10 -2.68 15.72
C LYS A 156 -7.90 -1.30 15.09
N VAL A 157 -8.90 -0.73 14.40
CA VAL A 157 -8.83 0.64 13.87
C VAL A 157 -8.53 1.67 14.98
N ASP A 158 -9.24 1.59 16.11
CA ASP A 158 -8.99 2.46 17.28
C ASP A 158 -7.55 2.34 17.81
N SER A 159 -7.07 1.10 17.89
CA SER A 159 -5.71 0.79 18.31
C SER A 159 -4.67 1.36 17.33
N LYS A 160 -4.92 1.25 16.02
CA LYS A 160 -4.03 1.79 14.97
C LYS A 160 -4.00 3.31 14.97
N LEU A 161 -5.14 3.99 15.03
CA LEU A 161 -5.19 5.45 15.12
C LEU A 161 -4.44 5.95 16.37
N THR A 162 -4.59 5.25 17.50
CA THR A 162 -3.81 5.55 18.71
C THR A 162 -2.31 5.36 18.48
N ALA A 163 -1.90 4.24 17.88
CA ALA A 163 -0.49 3.95 17.61
C ALA A 163 0.14 4.93 16.61
N ILE A 164 -0.58 5.31 15.55
CA ILE A 164 -0.17 6.35 14.60
C ILE A 164 0.04 7.67 15.34
N ASN A 165 -0.93 8.09 16.16
CA ASN A 165 -0.81 9.34 16.93
C ASN A 165 0.38 9.40 17.89
N LEU A 166 0.82 8.25 18.41
CA LEU A 166 1.99 8.16 19.30
C LEU A 166 3.33 8.23 18.55
N GLN A 167 3.34 8.03 17.23
CA GLN A 167 4.57 8.08 16.43
C GLN A 167 5.04 9.51 16.12
N TYR A 168 4.13 10.49 16.19
CA TYR A 168 4.44 11.89 15.88
C TYR A 168 4.69 12.66 17.18
N ALA A 169 5.82 13.38 17.24
CA ALA A 169 6.08 14.29 18.35
C ALA A 169 5.09 15.48 18.36
N GLU A 170 4.91 16.16 19.50
CA GLU A 170 3.97 17.29 19.63
C GLU A 170 4.24 18.43 18.62
N ASN A 171 5.47 18.55 18.13
CA ASN A 171 5.91 19.55 17.16
C ASN A 171 5.90 19.05 15.70
N GLU A 172 5.54 17.80 15.45
CA GLU A 172 5.44 17.21 14.11
C GLU A 172 3.98 17.17 13.65
N GLN A 173 3.77 17.46 12.37
CA GLN A 173 2.43 17.45 11.80
C GLN A 173 2.01 16.01 11.48
N ASN A 174 1.10 15.46 12.28
CA ASN A 174 0.41 14.22 11.94
C ASN A 174 -0.73 14.52 10.93
N ALA A 175 -0.54 14.13 9.68
CA ALA A 175 -1.51 14.33 8.60
C ALA A 175 -2.75 13.41 8.69
N TYR A 176 -2.67 12.30 9.44
CA TYR A 176 -3.73 11.30 9.56
C TYR A 176 -4.03 10.98 11.03
N ARG A 177 -4.34 12.03 11.80
CA ARG A 177 -4.58 11.94 13.25
C ARG A 177 -5.89 11.24 13.60
N GLU A 178 -6.93 11.55 12.84
CA GLU A 178 -8.29 11.09 13.04
C GLU A 178 -9.02 11.17 11.70
N ASP A 179 -9.92 10.22 11.46
CA ASP A 179 -10.69 10.16 10.21
C ASP A 179 -12.20 10.08 10.52
N PRO A 180 -12.95 11.19 10.31
CA PRO A 180 -14.37 11.25 10.63
C PRO A 180 -15.21 10.21 9.89
N PHE A 181 -14.83 9.88 8.65
CA PHE A 181 -15.53 8.90 7.85
C PHE A 181 -15.30 7.49 8.40
N VAL A 182 -14.07 7.17 8.77
CA VAL A 182 -13.75 5.88 9.40
C VAL A 182 -14.50 5.74 10.71
N ARG A 183 -14.56 6.78 11.55
CA ARG A 183 -15.31 6.77 12.81
C ARG A 183 -16.80 6.55 12.60
N LEU A 184 -17.39 7.21 11.59
CA LEU A 184 -18.78 6.98 11.22
C LEU A 184 -19.02 5.51 10.84
N LEU A 185 -18.14 4.95 10.01
CA LEU A 185 -18.25 3.57 9.56
C LEU A 185 -18.10 2.55 10.72
N MET A 186 -17.17 2.79 11.64
CA MET A 186 -17.01 1.95 12.83
C MET A 186 -18.27 2.00 13.69
N GLY A 187 -18.89 3.18 13.85
CA GLY A 187 -20.15 3.32 14.56
C GLY A 187 -21.25 2.41 13.98
N VAL A 188 -21.38 2.40 12.65
CA VAL A 188 -22.34 1.52 11.95
C VAL A 188 -22.04 0.05 12.19
N LEU A 189 -20.77 -0.35 12.15
CA LEU A 189 -20.37 -1.74 12.42
C LEU A 189 -20.67 -2.15 13.86
N TYR A 190 -20.37 -1.29 14.84
CA TYR A 190 -20.66 -1.56 16.24
C TYR A 190 -22.17 -1.74 16.51
N GLU A 191 -23.04 -0.98 15.84
CA GLU A 191 -24.49 -1.18 15.96
C GLU A 191 -24.94 -2.58 15.51
N MET A 192 -24.21 -3.23 14.59
CA MET A 192 -24.51 -4.59 14.14
C MET A 192 -24.30 -5.64 15.24
N GLY A 193 -23.44 -5.38 16.23
CA GLY A 193 -23.20 -6.29 17.37
C GLY A 193 -24.38 -6.38 18.33
N GLY A 194 -25.11 -5.29 18.50
CA GLY A 194 -26.38 -5.25 19.24
C GLY A 194 -26.28 -5.45 20.76
N THR A 195 -25.09 -5.65 21.33
CA THR A 195 -24.92 -5.67 22.79
C THR A 195 -24.90 -4.26 23.37
N THR A 196 -25.16 -4.11 24.66
CA THR A 196 -25.04 -2.80 25.35
C THR A 196 -23.64 -2.22 25.21
N THR A 197 -22.60 -3.07 25.19
CA THR A 197 -21.21 -2.63 24.99
C THR A 197 -21.02 -2.10 23.58
N ASP A 198 -21.47 -2.83 22.56
CA ASP A 198 -21.28 -2.40 21.17
C ASP A 198 -22.07 -1.11 20.88
N ILE A 199 -23.26 -0.94 21.44
CA ILE A 199 -24.03 0.31 21.31
C ILE A 199 -23.28 1.50 21.95
N ASN A 200 -22.58 1.28 23.07
CA ASN A 200 -21.73 2.33 23.66
C ASN A 200 -20.52 2.64 22.76
N ASP A 201 -19.86 1.61 22.22
CA ASP A 201 -18.75 1.78 21.27
C ASP A 201 -19.21 2.54 20.00
N ALA A 202 -20.43 2.26 19.52
CA ALA A 202 -21.06 2.97 18.42
C ALA A 202 -21.28 4.46 18.75
N TYR A 203 -21.86 4.76 19.92
CA TYR A 203 -22.07 6.14 20.37
C TYR A 203 -20.76 6.93 20.45
N ILE A 204 -19.71 6.33 21.00
CA ILE A 204 -18.38 6.94 21.08
C ILE A 204 -17.85 7.22 19.67
N SER A 205 -17.95 6.25 18.77
CA SER A 205 -17.49 6.37 17.39
C SER A 205 -18.22 7.49 16.64
N TYR A 206 -19.54 7.56 16.76
CA TYR A 206 -20.34 8.66 16.18
C TYR A 206 -20.00 10.02 16.76
N SER A 207 -19.75 10.11 18.07
CA SER A 207 -19.33 11.36 18.71
C SER A 207 -17.98 11.85 18.18
N LYS A 208 -17.00 10.94 18.04
CA LYS A 208 -15.70 11.26 17.43
C LYS A 208 -15.84 11.67 15.96
N ALA A 209 -16.69 10.98 15.19
CA ALA A 209 -16.97 11.32 13.80
C ALA A 209 -17.51 12.75 13.69
N LEU A 210 -18.49 13.12 14.52
CA LEU A 210 -19.07 14.46 14.53
C LEU A 210 -18.07 15.55 14.91
N GLN A 211 -17.14 15.28 15.83
CA GLN A 211 -16.11 16.24 16.23
C GLN A 211 -15.08 16.54 15.14
N GLY A 212 -14.92 15.63 14.18
CA GLY A 212 -13.95 15.78 13.11
C GLY A 212 -14.52 16.39 11.82
N TYR A 213 -15.83 16.63 11.73
CA TYR A 213 -16.48 17.43 10.67
C TYR A 213 -16.65 18.89 11.12
#